data_AF-A0A7S1SVH8-F1
#
_entry.id   AF-A0A7S1SVH8-F1
#
_cell.length_a   1.000
_cell.length_b   1.000
_cell.length_c   1.000
_cell.angle_alpha   90.00
_cell.angle_beta   90.00
_cell.angle_gamma   90.00
#
_symmetry.space_group_name_H-M   'P 1'
#
loop_
_entity.id
_entity.type
_entity.pdbx_description
1 polymer ?
#
loop_
_entity_poly.entity_id
_entity_poly.type
_entity_poly.pdbx_seq_one_letter_code
_entity_poly.pdbx_strand_id
1 'polypeptide(L)'
;ARSDIFPFVMNVHQQTTATGVGGVGTNKGGVMVSLEVFSTRFQFLNSHLAAHQSKVKERNRDYSSICRDIVADRHRMELKSSAHHFFWMGDLNYRIDWGEQTGDKQPSQQDFQDLLGQVQLGNSDILAGMDQLAAEIDAGNAFSGFTESARTFPPTFKVLPQ
;
A
#
# COMPACT_ATOMS: atom_id res chain seq x y z
N ALA A 1 18.57 -13.06 -4.74
CA ALA A 1 19.76 -12.23 -4.46
C ALA A 1 20.81 -12.51 -5.52
N ARG A 2 21.72 -11.57 -5.80
CA ARG A 2 22.91 -11.85 -6.64
C ARG A 2 23.75 -12.96 -6.00
N SER A 3 24.51 -13.72 -6.79
CA SER A 3 25.29 -14.87 -6.32
C SER A 3 26.36 -14.52 -5.28
N ASP A 4 26.90 -13.31 -5.35
CA ASP A 4 27.88 -12.77 -4.40
C ASP A 4 27.27 -12.37 -3.04
N ILE A 5 25.94 -12.16 -2.98
CA ILE A 5 25.22 -11.82 -1.75
C ILE A 5 24.55 -13.04 -1.13
N PHE A 6 24.14 -14.02 -1.95
CA PHE A 6 23.35 -15.18 -1.52
C PHE A 6 23.93 -15.93 -0.30
N PRO A 7 25.25 -16.19 -0.19
CA PRO A 7 25.82 -16.89 0.97
C PRO A 7 25.64 -16.14 2.31
N PHE A 8 25.31 -14.85 2.26
CA PHE A 8 25.15 -14.00 3.43
C PHE A 8 23.67 -13.76 3.79
N VAL A 9 22.73 -14.32 3.04
CA VAL A 9 21.29 -14.25 3.32
C VAL A 9 20.94 -15.32 4.35
N MET A 10 20.52 -14.88 5.53
CA MET A 10 20.23 -15.73 6.68
C MET A 10 18.86 -15.39 7.28
N ASN A 11 18.39 -16.23 8.20
CA ASN A 11 17.19 -15.97 9.02
C ASN A 11 15.93 -15.62 8.21
N VAL A 12 15.77 -16.28 7.05
CA VAL A 12 14.62 -16.05 6.17
C VAL A 12 13.34 -16.54 6.83
N HIS A 13 12.35 -15.68 6.92
CA HIS A 13 11.04 -15.95 7.49
C HIS A 13 9.95 -15.39 6.57
N GLN A 14 8.83 -16.10 6.45
CA GLN A 14 7.68 -15.67 5.67
C GLN A 14 6.42 -15.76 6.53
N GLN A 15 5.52 -14.77 6.37
CA GLN A 15 4.20 -14.82 6.97
C GLN A 15 3.15 -14.28 5.99
N THR A 16 1.92 -14.77 6.13
CA THR A 16 0.77 -14.27 5.38
C THR A 16 -0.38 -13.96 6.33
N THR A 17 -1.24 -13.03 5.93
CA THR A 17 -2.50 -12.75 6.62
C THR A 17 -3.57 -12.40 5.59
N ALA A 18 -4.82 -12.79 5.87
CA ALA A 18 -5.98 -12.51 5.04
C ALA A 18 -6.84 -11.43 5.70
N THR A 19 -7.31 -10.45 4.92
CA THR A 19 -8.13 -9.32 5.42
C THR A 19 -9.56 -9.30 4.86
N GLY A 20 -9.97 -10.34 4.12
CA GLY A 20 -11.31 -10.47 3.54
C GLY A 20 -12.46 -10.48 4.57
N VAL A 21 -13.71 -10.38 4.08
CA VAL A 21 -14.93 -10.30 4.92
C VAL A 21 -14.97 -11.44 5.94
N GLY A 22 -15.03 -11.09 7.23
CA GLY A 22 -15.09 -12.06 8.35
C GLY A 22 -13.79 -12.83 8.62
N GLY A 23 -12.65 -12.45 8.03
CA GLY A 23 -11.38 -13.17 8.16
C GLY A 23 -11.35 -14.52 7.44
N VAL A 24 -12.42 -14.89 6.73
CA VAL A 24 -12.58 -16.16 6.02
C VAL A 24 -12.72 -15.88 4.53
N GLY A 25 -11.57 -15.84 3.85
CA GLY A 25 -11.50 -15.91 2.39
C GLY A 25 -11.89 -14.64 1.64
N THR A 26 -10.99 -14.26 0.74
CA THR A 26 -11.11 -13.48 -0.51
C THR A 26 -9.75 -12.81 -0.70
N ASN A 27 -9.32 -12.65 -1.94
CA ASN A 27 -7.99 -12.27 -2.46
C ASN A 27 -7.27 -11.00 -1.91
N LYS A 28 -7.45 -10.66 -0.63
CA LYS A 28 -7.00 -9.45 0.05
C LYS A 28 -6.23 -9.84 1.32
N GLY A 29 -5.17 -9.10 1.58
CA GLY A 29 -4.28 -9.39 2.70
C GLY A 29 -2.84 -8.99 2.42
N GLY A 30 -1.93 -9.53 3.21
CA GLY A 30 -0.50 -9.23 3.15
C GLY A 30 0.36 -10.48 3.14
N VAL A 31 1.45 -10.44 2.39
CA VAL A 31 2.53 -11.43 2.40
C VAL A 31 3.81 -10.69 2.79
N MET A 32 4.46 -11.15 3.85
CA MET A 32 5.72 -10.59 4.35
C MET A 32 6.84 -11.62 4.21
N VAL A 33 7.99 -11.14 3.75
CA VAL A 33 9.28 -11.85 3.83
C VAL A 33 10.25 -11.01 4.65
N SER A 34 10.84 -11.61 5.67
CA SER A 34 11.90 -11.05 6.51
C SER A 34 13.18 -11.85 6.25
N LEU A 35 14.31 -11.17 6.13
CA LEU A 35 15.61 -11.80 5.93
C LEU A 35 16.72 -10.93 6.51
N GLU A 36 17.86 -11.53 6.81
CA GLU A 36 19.05 -10.84 7.29
C GLU A 36 20.18 -10.96 6.27
N VAL A 37 20.85 -9.84 5.98
CA VAL A 37 22.06 -9.79 5.14
C VAL A 37 23.14 -9.02 5.89
N PHE A 38 24.30 -9.63 6.13
CA PHE A 38 25.40 -9.02 6.89
C PHE A 38 24.93 -8.38 8.22
N SER A 39 24.08 -9.07 8.98
CA SER A 39 23.47 -8.57 10.23
C SER A 39 22.48 -7.42 10.09
N THR A 40 22.15 -7.01 8.86
CA THR A 40 21.08 -6.06 8.58
C THR A 40 19.80 -6.82 8.25
N ARG A 41 18.79 -6.66 9.10
CA ARG A 41 17.45 -7.21 8.88
C ARG A 41 16.59 -6.33 7.97
N PHE A 42 16.07 -6.94 6.91
CA PHE A 42 15.15 -6.36 5.93
C PHE A 42 13.79 -7.04 6.00
N GLN A 43 12.73 -6.26 5.86
CA GLN A 43 11.37 -6.76 5.68
C GLN A 43 10.75 -6.21 4.41
N PHE A 44 10.08 -7.08 3.68
CA PHE A 44 9.32 -6.75 2.47
C PHE A 44 7.91 -7.27 2.65
N LEU A 45 6.93 -6.38 2.66
CA LEU A 45 5.52 -6.72 2.77
C LEU A 45 4.79 -6.25 1.53
N ASN A 46 4.19 -7.19 0.81
CA ASN A 46 3.29 -6.91 -0.30
C ASN A 46 1.84 -7.10 0.15
N SER A 47 0.97 -6.12 -0.08
CA SER A 47 -0.45 -6.20 0.27
C SER A 47 -1.37 -5.84 -0.88
N HIS A 48 -2.55 -6.46 -0.88
CA HIS A 48 -3.66 -6.11 -1.74
C HIS A 48 -4.85 -5.76 -0.83
N LEU A 49 -5.18 -4.47 -0.74
CA LEU A 49 -6.19 -3.94 0.19
C LEU A 49 -7.56 -3.79 -0.46
N ALA A 50 -8.60 -3.51 0.34
CA ALA A 50 -9.98 -3.31 -0.12
C ALA A 50 -10.09 -2.35 -1.32
N ALA A 51 -10.71 -2.83 -2.39
CA ALA A 51 -10.94 -2.08 -3.62
C ALA A 51 -12.17 -1.15 -3.51
N HIS A 52 -12.32 -0.26 -4.48
CA HIS A 52 -13.39 0.73 -4.68
C HIS A 52 -13.17 2.08 -3.97
N GLN A 53 -13.78 3.13 -4.52
CA GLN A 53 -13.54 4.53 -4.13
C GLN A 53 -13.91 4.75 -2.66
N SER A 54 -15.09 4.28 -2.27
CA SER A 54 -15.69 4.51 -0.95
C SER A 54 -15.05 3.72 0.20
N LYS A 55 -14.09 2.83 -0.07
CA LYS A 55 -13.58 1.83 0.86
C LYS A 55 -12.33 2.24 1.65
N VAL A 56 -12.15 3.54 1.89
CA VAL A 56 -10.99 4.09 2.63
C VAL A 56 -10.90 3.47 4.04
N LYS A 57 -12.02 3.45 4.78
CA LYS A 57 -12.05 2.90 6.14
C LYS A 57 -11.72 1.41 6.17
N GLU A 58 -12.19 0.65 5.18
CA GLU A 58 -11.85 -0.76 5.02
C GLU A 58 -10.37 -0.96 4.70
N ARG A 59 -9.75 -0.14 3.83
CA ARG A 59 -8.30 -0.18 3.58
C ARG A 59 -7.48 0.11 4.85
N ASN A 60 -7.87 1.11 5.64
CA ASN A 60 -7.21 1.41 6.91
C ASN A 60 -7.33 0.23 7.90
N ARG A 61 -8.49 -0.45 7.92
CA ARG A 61 -8.73 -1.65 8.72
C ARG A 61 -7.89 -2.83 8.24
N ASP A 62 -7.74 -3.02 6.93
CA ASP A 62 -6.87 -4.03 6.36
C ASP A 62 -5.42 -3.79 6.78
N TYR A 63 -4.91 -2.56 6.63
CA TYR A 63 -3.59 -2.13 7.09
C TYR A 63 -3.38 -2.44 8.59
N SER A 64 -4.33 -2.04 9.43
CA SER A 64 -4.27 -2.26 10.89
C SER A 64 -4.28 -3.74 11.24
N SER A 65 -5.07 -4.56 10.51
CA SER A 65 -5.12 -6.00 10.73
C SER A 65 -3.81 -6.66 10.32
N ILE A 66 -3.24 -6.25 9.19
CA ILE A 66 -1.92 -6.73 8.77
C ILE A 66 -0.85 -6.40 9.81
N CYS A 67 -0.82 -5.18 10.34
CA CYS A 67 0.12 -4.79 11.40
C CYS A 67 -0.01 -5.61 12.68
N ARG A 68 -1.24 -6.03 13.02
CA ARG A 68 -1.53 -6.82 14.22
C ARG A 68 -1.19 -8.30 14.04
N ASP A 69 -1.50 -8.85 12.87
CA ASP A 69 -1.49 -10.29 12.65
C ASP A 69 -0.11 -10.77 12.13
N ILE A 70 0.63 -9.92 11.41
CA ILE A 70 2.01 -10.20 11.02
C ILE A 70 2.95 -9.84 12.17
N VAL A 71 3.65 -10.84 12.69
CA VAL A 71 4.69 -10.70 13.69
C VAL A 71 6.06 -10.89 13.05
N ALA A 72 7.01 -10.08 13.47
CA ALA A 72 8.32 -10.05 12.83
C ALA A 72 9.19 -11.27 13.13
N ASP A 73 8.98 -11.88 14.29
CA ASP A 73 9.73 -13.02 14.77
C ASP A 73 8.93 -13.83 15.79
N ARG A 74 9.55 -14.91 16.29
CA ARG A 74 8.97 -15.81 17.30
C ARG A 74 8.71 -15.12 18.64
N HIS A 75 9.35 -13.97 18.90
CA HIS A 75 9.21 -13.19 20.13
C HIS A 75 8.07 -12.18 20.06
N ARG A 76 7.32 -12.14 18.95
CA ARG A 76 6.17 -11.25 18.74
C ARG A 76 6.55 -9.77 18.86
N MET A 77 7.76 -9.42 18.44
CA MET A 77 8.16 -8.02 18.27
C MET A 77 7.16 -7.29 17.37
N GLU A 78 6.86 -6.02 17.69
CA GLU A 78 6.00 -5.19 16.85
C GLU A 78 6.58 -5.11 15.43
N LEU A 79 5.73 -5.34 14.42
CA LEU A 79 6.12 -5.43 13.02
C LEU A 79 7.05 -4.28 12.60
N LYS A 80 6.65 -3.04 12.95
CA LYS A 80 7.33 -1.82 12.51
C LYS A 80 8.70 -1.57 13.17
N SER A 81 8.95 -2.10 14.37
CA SER A 81 10.21 -1.87 15.12
C SER A 81 11.21 -3.02 15.00
N SER A 82 10.87 -4.01 14.19
CA SER A 82 11.57 -5.30 14.18
C SER A 82 12.65 -5.46 13.12
N ALA A 83 12.78 -4.51 12.19
CA ALA A 83 13.72 -4.51 11.08
C ALA A 83 14.45 -3.17 10.98
N HIS A 84 15.66 -3.19 10.41
CA HIS A 84 16.40 -1.96 10.14
C HIS A 84 15.81 -1.22 8.93
N HIS A 85 15.31 -1.99 7.96
CA HIS A 85 14.63 -1.46 6.78
C HIS A 85 13.35 -2.26 6.55
N PHE A 86 12.23 -1.55 6.46
CA PHE A 86 10.92 -2.14 6.20
C PHE A 86 10.29 -1.48 4.98
N PHE A 87 10.11 -2.28 3.94
CA PHE A 87 9.41 -1.91 2.71
C PHE A 87 8.00 -2.48 2.74
N TRP A 88 7.00 -1.60 2.62
CA TRP A 88 5.60 -1.99 2.41
C TRP A 88 5.15 -1.48 1.05
N MET A 89 4.64 -2.38 0.23
CA MET A 89 4.26 -2.12 -1.16
C MET A 89 3.02 -2.94 -1.57
N GLY A 90 2.52 -2.73 -2.78
CA GLY A 90 1.47 -3.55 -3.39
C GLY A 90 0.32 -2.73 -3.97
N ASP A 91 -0.79 -3.42 -4.26
CA ASP A 91 -2.03 -2.75 -4.67
C ASP A 91 -2.80 -2.27 -3.43
N LEU A 92 -2.37 -1.11 -2.94
CA LEU A 92 -2.96 -0.49 -1.75
C LEU A 92 -4.37 0.05 -2.01
N ASN A 93 -4.79 0.15 -3.27
CA ASN A 93 -6.14 0.51 -3.70
C ASN A 93 -6.71 1.86 -3.23
N TYR A 94 -5.91 2.74 -2.62
CA TYR A 94 -6.28 4.14 -2.42
C TYR A 94 -6.46 4.84 -3.78
N ARG A 95 -7.36 5.82 -3.81
CA ARG A 95 -7.82 6.47 -5.03
C ARG A 95 -7.59 7.97 -4.96
N ILE A 96 -7.78 8.63 -6.10
CA ILE A 96 -7.87 10.08 -6.18
C ILE A 96 -9.32 10.48 -5.90
N ASP A 97 -9.55 11.37 -4.95
CA ASP A 97 -10.83 12.01 -4.71
C ASP A 97 -10.95 13.24 -5.62
N TRP A 98 -11.60 13.06 -6.78
CA TRP A 98 -11.77 14.10 -7.80
C TRP A 98 -13.24 14.45 -8.03
N GLY A 99 -13.55 15.74 -8.04
CA GLY A 99 -14.90 16.26 -8.26
C GLY A 99 -15.90 15.80 -7.19
N GLU A 100 -17.19 15.80 -7.52
CA GLU A 100 -18.28 15.38 -6.62
C GLU A 100 -18.56 13.87 -6.68
N GLN A 101 -17.52 13.03 -6.54
CA GLN A 101 -17.71 11.58 -6.49
C GLN A 101 -18.45 11.16 -5.22
N THR A 102 -19.67 10.63 -5.39
CA THR A 102 -20.48 10.07 -4.30
C THR A 102 -20.43 8.54 -4.33
N GLY A 103 -19.66 7.95 -3.43
CA GLY A 103 -19.52 6.50 -3.32
C GLY A 103 -18.74 5.89 -4.49
N ASP A 104 -19.19 4.74 -5.00
CA ASP A 104 -18.52 4.00 -6.08
C ASP A 104 -19.10 4.29 -7.48
N LYS A 105 -19.81 5.41 -7.64
CA LYS A 105 -20.37 5.83 -8.93
C LYS A 105 -19.26 6.25 -9.88
N GLN A 106 -19.49 6.04 -11.18
CA GLN A 106 -18.61 6.61 -12.20
C GLN A 106 -18.64 8.14 -12.10
N PRO A 107 -17.49 8.81 -12.30
CA PRO A 107 -17.44 10.27 -12.38
C PRO A 107 -18.33 10.78 -13.51
N SER A 108 -18.75 12.04 -13.43
CA SER A 108 -19.37 12.70 -14.58
C SER A 108 -18.38 12.75 -15.74
N GLN A 109 -18.88 12.87 -16.98
CA GLN A 109 -18.01 13.02 -18.14
C GLN A 109 -17.09 14.25 -17.98
N GLN A 110 -17.60 15.33 -17.41
CA GLN A 110 -16.84 16.55 -17.16
C GLN A 110 -15.69 16.29 -16.18
N ASP A 111 -15.97 15.73 -15.00
CA ASP A 111 -14.96 15.42 -13.99
C ASP A 111 -13.89 14.48 -14.53
N PHE A 112 -14.30 13.48 -15.33
CA PHE A 112 -13.37 12.53 -15.93
C PHE A 112 -12.43 13.20 -16.95
N GLN A 113 -12.96 14.07 -17.81
CA GLN A 113 -12.14 14.81 -18.77
C GLN A 113 -11.20 15.80 -18.07
N ASP A 114 -11.66 16.45 -17.01
CA ASP A 114 -10.84 17.39 -16.23
C ASP A 114 -9.68 16.66 -15.53
N LEU A 115 -9.96 15.52 -14.89
CA LEU A 115 -8.92 14.66 -14.28
C LEU A 115 -7.91 14.18 -15.34
N LEU A 116 -8.41 13.72 -16.49
CA LEU A 116 -7.54 13.28 -17.59
C LEU A 116 -6.65 14.42 -18.09
N GLY A 117 -7.19 15.64 -18.18
CA GLY A 117 -6.44 16.85 -18.51
C GLY A 117 -5.30 17.11 -17.50
N GLN A 118 -5.55 16.97 -16.20
CA GLN A 118 -4.49 17.12 -15.18
C GLN A 118 -3.38 16.07 -15.34
N VAL A 119 -3.75 14.82 -15.63
CA VAL A 119 -2.79 13.74 -15.87
C VAL A 119 -1.93 14.04 -17.10
N GLN A 120 -2.55 14.51 -18.19
CA GLN A 120 -1.84 14.86 -19.43
C GLN A 120 -0.90 16.07 -19.27
N LEU A 121 -1.28 17.04 -18.44
CA LEU A 121 -0.45 18.20 -18.11
C LEU A 121 0.71 17.86 -17.16
N GLY A 122 0.72 16.66 -16.57
CA GLY A 122 1.75 16.27 -15.61
C GLY A 122 1.62 16.98 -14.26
N ASN A 123 0.41 17.38 -13.87
CA ASN A 123 0.14 18.09 -12.61
C ASN A 123 0.14 17.13 -11.41
N SER A 124 1.24 16.42 -11.19
CA SER A 124 1.42 15.42 -10.14
C SER A 124 1.12 15.95 -8.74
N ASP A 125 1.45 17.22 -8.45
CA ASP A 125 1.21 17.81 -7.13
C ASP A 125 -0.28 17.98 -6.84
N ILE A 126 -1.07 18.35 -7.85
CA ILE A 126 -2.53 18.46 -7.73
C ILE A 126 -3.13 17.08 -7.46
N LEU A 127 -2.70 16.07 -8.21
CA LEU A 127 -3.16 14.70 -8.03
C LEU A 127 -2.76 14.15 -6.66
N ALA A 128 -1.54 14.44 -6.20
CA ALA A 128 -1.06 14.02 -4.88
C ALA A 128 -1.86 14.66 -3.74
N GLY A 129 -2.29 15.92 -3.89
CA GLY A 129 -3.16 16.59 -2.91
C GLY A 129 -4.57 16.02 -2.80
N MET A 130 -4.99 15.24 -3.80
CA MET A 130 -6.29 14.57 -3.86
C MET A 130 -6.19 13.05 -3.61
N ASP A 131 -5.00 12.54 -3.30
CA ASP A 131 -4.76 11.12 -3.08
C ASP A 131 -5.14 10.70 -1.66
N GLN A 132 -6.01 9.69 -1.57
CA GLN A 132 -6.50 9.18 -0.29
C GLN A 132 -5.38 8.59 0.57
N LEU A 133 -4.34 7.96 0.00
CA LEU A 133 -3.25 7.39 0.80
C LEU A 133 -2.47 8.50 1.51
N ALA A 134 -2.10 9.56 0.78
CA ALA A 134 -1.44 10.72 1.37
C ALA A 134 -2.28 11.34 2.49
N ALA A 135 -3.58 11.56 2.25
CA ALA A 135 -4.47 12.10 3.27
C ALA A 135 -4.55 11.21 4.52
N GLU A 136 -4.62 9.88 4.37
CA GLU A 136 -4.70 8.95 5.50
C GLU A 136 -3.35 8.76 6.23
N ILE A 137 -2.22 8.98 5.55
CA ILE A 137 -0.89 9.07 6.18
C ILE A 137 -0.80 10.34 7.02
N ASP A 138 -1.16 11.49 6.45
CA ASP A 138 -1.12 12.78 7.14
C ASP A 138 -2.06 12.82 8.35
N ALA A 139 -3.22 12.18 8.25
CA ALA A 139 -4.16 12.01 9.36
C ALA A 139 -3.69 10.98 10.41
N GLY A 140 -2.63 10.20 10.13
CA GLY A 140 -2.12 9.16 11.02
C GLY A 140 -2.98 7.88 11.08
N ASN A 141 -3.93 7.72 10.15
CA ASN A 141 -4.85 6.58 10.12
C ASN A 141 -4.23 5.33 9.48
N ALA A 142 -3.28 5.51 8.56
CA ALA A 142 -2.57 4.44 7.89
C ALA A 142 -1.08 4.77 7.71
N PHE A 143 -0.23 3.74 7.65
CA PHE A 143 1.21 3.84 7.36
C PHE A 143 2.02 4.88 8.17
N SER A 144 1.57 5.22 9.38
CA SER A 144 2.31 6.12 10.27
C SER A 144 3.73 5.60 10.57
N GLY A 145 4.72 6.46 10.29
CA GLY A 145 6.16 6.17 10.40
C GLY A 145 6.84 5.72 9.11
N PHE A 146 6.08 5.50 8.03
CA PHE A 146 6.64 5.25 6.70
C PHE A 146 6.89 6.56 5.95
N THR A 147 7.80 6.48 4.97
CA THR A 147 8.08 7.56 4.02
C THR A 147 7.79 7.08 2.60
N GLU A 148 7.05 7.86 1.82
CA GLU A 148 6.85 7.64 0.38
C GLU A 148 7.64 8.70 -0.42
N SER A 149 8.21 8.33 -1.57
CA SER A 149 8.89 9.27 -2.46
C SER A 149 7.87 10.10 -3.26
N ALA A 150 8.30 11.26 -3.76
CA ALA A 150 7.45 12.10 -4.61
C ALA A 150 6.93 11.33 -5.84
N ARG A 151 5.63 11.43 -6.10
CA ARG A 151 4.93 10.70 -7.18
C ARG A 151 5.05 11.46 -8.50
N THR A 152 6.19 11.33 -9.15
CA THR A 152 6.51 11.99 -10.44
C THR A 152 6.12 11.16 -11.66
N PHE A 153 5.14 10.27 -11.53
CA PHE A 153 4.65 9.37 -12.57
C PHE A 153 3.12 9.41 -12.64
N PRO A 154 2.50 9.12 -13.80
CA PRO A 154 1.04 9.17 -13.94
C PRO A 154 0.34 8.06 -13.13
N PRO A 155 -0.95 8.22 -12.78
CA PRO A 155 -1.72 7.17 -12.12
C PRO A 155 -1.61 5.83 -12.85
N THR A 156 -1.39 4.75 -12.09
CA THR A 156 -1.14 3.40 -12.63
C THR A 156 -2.42 2.59 -12.87
N PHE A 157 -3.59 3.15 -12.54
CA PHE A 157 -4.90 2.51 -12.66
C PHE A 157 -6.04 3.54 -12.81
N LYS A 158 -7.10 3.29 -13.61
CA LYS A 158 -7.27 2.22 -14.60
C LYS A 158 -6.68 2.64 -15.94
N VAL A 159 -5.92 1.75 -16.56
CA VAL A 159 -5.53 1.93 -17.96
C VAL A 159 -6.75 1.75 -18.85
N LEU A 160 -6.94 2.67 -19.81
CA LEU A 160 -7.95 2.49 -20.86
C LEU A 160 -7.57 1.25 -21.69
N PRO A 161 -8.53 0.41 -22.10
CA PRO A 161 -8.26 -0.62 -23.09
C PRO A 161 -7.67 0.02 -24.35
N GLN A 162 -6.54 -0.52 -24.84
CA GLN A 162 -5.98 -0.15 -26.13
C GLN A 162 -6.78 -0.78 -27.28
#